data_AF-A0A357M7F6-F1
#
_entry.id   AF-A0A357M7F6-F1
#
_cell.length_a   1.000
_cell.length_b   1.000
_cell.length_c   1.000
_cell.angle_alpha   90.00
_cell.angle_beta   90.00
_cell.angle_gamma   90.00
#
_symmetry.space_group_name_H-M   'P 1'
#
loop_
_entity.id
_entity.type
_entity.pdbx_description
1 polymer ?
#
loop_
_entity_poly.entity_id
_entity_poly.type
_entity_poly.pdbx_seq_one_letter_code
_entity_poly.pdbx_strand_id
1 'polypeptide(L)'
;MKPQSKTKQTVSLRAVLLSLLVLIANVVVNGAIFLFFRDSTLNPLLTAVLAVLWGVLGVYLIYYTLTWAVEQYPDYVRRKVLPYIFIGPAVIILGWLLVLPALRTLYLSFFNASSEKFVGLSNYAAIFSDHLMATALRNNLLWVFVGTLACVAFGLLIAILADRSSYEKLAK
;
A
#
# COMPACT_ATOMS: atom_id res chain seq x y z
N MET A 1 12.77 46.04 17.81
CA MET A 1 12.45 44.82 17.04
C MET A 1 11.17 45.05 16.26
N LYS A 2 11.23 45.24 14.94
CA LYS A 2 10.03 45.44 14.10
C LYS A 2 9.29 44.10 13.94
N PRO A 3 7.96 44.05 14.11
CA PRO A 3 7.20 42.85 13.83
C PRO A 3 7.22 42.62 12.31
N GLN A 4 7.79 41.49 11.89
CA GLN A 4 7.73 41.10 10.48
C GLN A 4 6.27 40.84 10.11
N SER A 5 5.74 41.62 9.18
CA SER A 5 4.41 41.41 8.63
C SER A 5 4.38 40.03 7.97
N LYS A 6 3.58 39.11 8.51
CA LYS A 6 3.20 37.90 7.80
C LYS A 6 2.34 38.31 6.62
N THR A 7 2.97 38.66 5.50
CA THR A 7 2.29 38.83 4.21
C THR A 7 1.53 37.54 3.96
N LYS A 8 0.20 37.60 3.86
CA LYS A 8 -0.64 36.46 3.46
C LYS A 8 -0.13 35.99 2.10
N GLN A 9 0.73 34.98 2.08
CA GLN A 9 1.11 34.29 0.86
C GLN A 9 -0.14 33.59 0.35
N THR A 10 -0.79 34.17 -0.65
CA THR A 10 -1.96 33.60 -1.29
C THR A 10 -1.51 32.59 -2.34
N VAL A 11 -2.27 31.51 -2.49
CA VAL A 11 -2.02 30.52 -3.54
C VAL A 11 -2.30 31.18 -4.90
N SER A 12 -1.31 31.18 -5.79
CA SER A 12 -1.46 31.72 -7.14
C SER A 12 -2.40 30.82 -7.98
N LEU A 13 -3.37 31.42 -8.67
CA LEU A 13 -4.27 30.72 -9.59
C LEU A 13 -3.50 29.93 -10.66
N ARG A 14 -2.34 30.46 -11.07
CA ARG A 14 -1.44 29.79 -12.02
C ARG A 14 -0.90 28.46 -11.47
N ALA A 15 -0.53 28.41 -10.19
CA ALA A 15 0.00 27.19 -9.56
C ALA A 15 -1.06 26.09 -9.48
N VAL A 16 -2.32 26.46 -9.20
CA VAL A 16 -3.46 25.53 -9.18
C VAL A 16 -3.72 24.98 -10.58
N LEU A 17 -3.85 25.84 -11.58
CA LEU A 17 -4.06 25.43 -12.97
C LEU A 17 -2.93 24.52 -13.48
N LEU A 18 -1.68 24.86 -13.15
CA LEU A 18 -0.51 24.06 -13.53
C LEU A 18 -0.53 22.68 -12.86
N SER A 19 -0.89 22.58 -11.57
CA SER A 19 -1.01 21.30 -10.89
C SER A 19 -2.12 20.39 -11.46
N LEU A 20 -3.26 20.97 -11.84
CA LEU A 20 -4.34 20.24 -12.52
C LEU A 20 -3.90 19.76 -13.90
N LEU A 21 -3.22 20.63 -14.66
CA LEU A 21 -2.68 20.28 -15.98
C LEU A 21 -1.67 19.13 -15.86
N VAL A 22 -0.74 19.20 -14.90
CA VAL A 22 0.24 18.13 -14.66
C VAL A 22 -0.45 16.81 -14.32
N LEU A 23 -1.46 16.83 -13.46
CA LEU A 23 -2.23 15.62 -13.12
C LEU A 23 -2.89 15.02 -14.36
N ILE A 24 -3.59 15.83 -15.16
CA ILE A 24 -4.26 15.38 -16.38
C ILE A 24 -3.22 14.85 -17.38
N ALA A 25 -2.11 15.56 -17.58
CA ALA A 25 -1.05 15.14 -18.48
C ALA A 25 -0.45 13.78 -18.07
N ASN A 26 -0.21 13.54 -16.79
CA ASN A 26 0.26 12.25 -16.31
C ASN A 26 -0.72 11.12 -16.60
N VAL A 27 -2.01 11.35 -16.36
CA VAL A 27 -3.06 10.35 -16.63
C VAL A 27 -3.15 10.05 -18.12
N VAL A 28 -3.12 11.08 -18.97
CA VAL A 28 -3.20 10.93 -20.43
C VAL A 28 -1.97 10.22 -20.97
N VAL A 29 -0.76 10.64 -20.59
CA VAL A 29 0.50 10.06 -21.10
C VAL A 29 0.63 8.61 -20.67
N ASN A 30 0.47 8.30 -19.37
CA ASN A 30 0.59 6.92 -18.89
C ASN A 30 -0.56 6.04 -19.40
N GLY A 31 -1.78 6.59 -19.51
CA GLY A 31 -2.94 5.90 -20.06
C GLY A 31 -2.75 5.54 -21.54
N ALA A 32 -2.29 6.48 -22.36
CA ALA A 32 -2.01 6.23 -23.78
C ALA A 32 -0.96 5.14 -23.98
N ILE A 33 0.08 5.12 -23.15
CA ILE A 33 1.15 4.12 -23.23
C ILE A 33 0.66 2.74 -22.74
N PHE A 34 -0.17 2.70 -21.71
CA PHE A 34 -0.83 1.46 -21.30
C PHE A 34 -1.70 0.89 -22.43
N LEU A 35 -2.50 1.73 -23.10
CA LEU A 35 -3.33 1.31 -24.23
C LEU A 35 -2.46 0.82 -25.40
N PHE A 36 -1.35 1.49 -25.67
CA PHE A 36 -0.37 1.06 -26.66
C PHE A 36 0.15 -0.35 -26.35
N PHE A 37 0.59 -0.62 -25.11
CA PHE A 37 1.08 -1.95 -24.73
C PHE A 37 -0.02 -3.02 -24.73
N ARG A 38 -1.24 -2.66 -24.36
CA ARG A 38 -2.40 -3.57 -24.38
C ARG A 38 -2.72 -4.05 -25.79
N ASP A 39 -2.66 -3.15 -26.76
CA ASP A 39 -3.05 -3.42 -28.15
C ASP A 39 -1.83 -3.75 -29.05
N SER A 40 -0.64 -3.84 -28.47
CA SER A 40 0.61 -4.12 -29.18
C SER A 40 0.67 -5.54 -29.73
N THR A 41 1.00 -5.68 -31.01
CA THR A 41 1.27 -6.97 -31.68
C THR A 41 2.74 -7.43 -31.56
N LEU A 42 3.53 -6.76 -30.71
CA LEU A 42 4.92 -7.10 -30.45
C LEU A 42 5.04 -8.47 -29.74
N ASN A 43 6.24 -9.05 -29.80
CA ASN A 43 6.54 -10.29 -29.07
C ASN A 43 6.22 -10.14 -27.56
N PRO A 44 5.48 -11.08 -26.94
CA PRO A 44 5.12 -11.01 -25.52
C PRO A 44 6.29 -10.73 -24.57
N LEU A 45 7.47 -11.31 -24.84
CA LEU A 45 8.64 -11.09 -23.99
C LEU A 45 9.15 -9.65 -24.07
N LEU A 46 9.18 -9.09 -25.28
CA LEU A 46 9.57 -7.69 -25.49
C LEU A 46 8.54 -6.74 -24.88
N THR A 47 7.26 -7.01 -25.09
CA THR A 47 6.16 -6.24 -24.48
C THR A 47 6.24 -6.26 -22.96
N ALA A 48 6.51 -7.43 -22.34
CA ALA A 48 6.67 -7.54 -20.90
C ALA A 48 7.87 -6.72 -20.37
N VAL A 49 9.02 -6.80 -21.02
CA VAL A 49 10.22 -6.03 -20.63
C VAL A 49 9.94 -4.53 -20.75
N LEU A 50 9.38 -4.08 -21.88
CA LEU A 50 9.05 -2.67 -22.10
C LEU A 50 7.99 -2.18 -21.12
N ALA A 51 6.98 -3.00 -20.79
CA ALA A 51 5.95 -2.67 -19.82
C ALA A 51 6.51 -2.53 -18.41
N VAL A 52 7.45 -3.39 -17.99
CA VAL A 52 8.13 -3.26 -16.68
C VAL A 52 8.98 -2.00 -16.63
N LEU A 53 9.80 -1.77 -17.66
CA LEU A 53 10.64 -0.57 -17.75
C LEU A 53 9.78 0.70 -17.72
N TRP A 54 8.71 0.72 -18.51
CA TRP A 54 7.77 1.83 -18.50
C TRP A 54 7.01 1.96 -17.19
N GLY A 55 6.68 0.86 -16.51
CA GLY A 55 6.05 0.90 -15.19
C GLY A 55 6.92 1.63 -14.18
N VAL A 56 8.21 1.30 -14.12
CA VAL A 56 9.16 1.97 -13.23
C VAL A 56 9.36 3.44 -13.63
N LEU A 57 9.57 3.72 -14.92
CA LEU A 57 9.77 5.09 -15.42
C LEU A 57 8.52 5.96 -15.27
N GLY A 58 7.34 5.41 -15.54
CA GLY A 58 6.06 6.10 -15.43
C GLY A 58 5.77 6.49 -13.98
N VAL A 59 6.01 5.59 -13.02
CA VAL A 59 5.92 5.91 -11.59
C VAL A 59 6.89 7.02 -11.20
N TYR A 60 8.15 6.93 -11.64
CA TYR A 60 9.13 7.98 -11.40
C TYR A 60 8.68 9.33 -11.99
N LEU A 61 8.15 9.33 -13.21
CA LEU A 61 7.69 10.52 -13.92
C LEU A 61 6.49 11.17 -13.21
N ILE A 62 5.56 10.36 -12.71
CA ILE A 62 4.45 10.82 -11.87
C ILE A 62 4.99 11.54 -10.63
N TYR A 63 5.87 10.92 -9.85
CA TYR A 63 6.42 11.55 -8.65
C TYR A 63 7.23 12.81 -8.95
N TYR A 64 8.05 12.77 -10.00
CA TYR A 64 8.87 13.89 -10.43
C TYR A 64 8.00 15.10 -10.80
N THR A 65 7.01 14.90 -11.67
CA THR A 65 6.13 15.98 -12.14
C THR A 65 5.19 16.49 -11.06
N LEU A 66 4.67 15.62 -10.18
CA LEU A 66 3.87 16.04 -9.03
C LEU A 66 4.68 16.86 -8.02
N THR A 67 5.91 16.44 -7.74
CA THR A 67 6.81 17.19 -6.86
C THR A 67 7.12 18.56 -7.45
N TRP A 68 7.46 18.60 -8.74
CA TRP A 68 7.68 19.85 -9.47
C TRP A 68 6.44 20.78 -9.45
N ALA A 69 5.24 20.24 -9.58
CA ALA A 69 4.01 21.02 -9.47
C ALA A 69 3.81 21.61 -8.07
N VAL A 70 4.17 20.87 -7.02
CA VAL A 70 4.06 21.31 -5.62
C VAL A 70 5.11 22.36 -5.27
N GLU A 71 6.28 22.32 -5.90
CA GLU A 71 7.32 23.34 -5.72
C GLU A 71 6.88 24.73 -6.16
N GLN A 72 5.86 24.84 -7.02
CA GLN A 72 5.26 26.12 -7.40
C GLN A 72 4.41 26.75 -6.28
N TYR A 73 4.12 26.01 -5.21
CA TYR A 73 3.34 26.49 -4.08
C TYR A 73 4.24 27.05 -2.97
N PRO A 74 3.70 27.96 -2.13
CA PRO A 74 4.42 28.44 -0.95
C PRO A 74 4.76 27.31 0.05
N ASP A 75 5.81 27.52 0.84
CA ASP A 75 6.37 26.53 1.78
C ASP A 75 5.35 25.87 2.72
N TYR A 76 4.36 26.64 3.19
CA TYR A 76 3.36 26.14 4.12
C TYR A 76 2.40 25.12 3.48
N VAL A 77 2.11 25.24 2.18
CA VAL A 77 1.31 24.25 1.43
C VAL A 77 2.18 23.06 1.09
N ARG A 78 3.37 23.32 0.55
CA ARG A 78 4.32 22.28 0.14
C ARG A 78 4.60 21.28 1.26
N ARG A 79 4.91 21.76 2.46
CA ARG A 79 5.16 20.90 3.64
C ARG A 79 3.97 20.04 4.03
N LYS A 80 2.74 20.49 3.78
CA LYS A 80 1.53 19.71 4.07
C LYS A 80 1.21 18.70 2.97
N VAL A 81 1.39 19.06 1.70
CA VAL A 81 0.95 18.26 0.56
C VAL A 81 1.95 17.17 0.18
N LEU A 82 3.27 17.43 0.29
CA LEU A 82 4.31 16.47 -0.11
C LEU A 82 4.12 15.06 0.51
N PRO A 83 3.89 14.90 1.83
CA PRO A 83 3.71 13.57 2.41
C PRO A 83 2.55 12.77 1.79
N TYR A 84 1.45 13.45 1.46
CA TYR A 84 0.29 12.80 0.84
C TYR A 84 0.54 12.39 -0.61
N ILE A 85 1.41 13.09 -1.34
CA ILE A 85 1.77 12.68 -2.70
C ILE A 85 2.59 11.39 -2.68
N PHE A 86 3.55 11.26 -1.76
CA PHE A 86 4.39 10.06 -1.65
C PHE A 86 3.63 8.84 -1.12
N ILE A 87 2.73 9.03 -0.16
CA ILE A 87 2.01 7.92 0.48
C ILE A 87 0.67 7.64 -0.20
N GLY A 88 0.07 8.65 -0.86
CA GLY A 88 -1.27 8.60 -1.44
C GLY A 88 -1.49 7.41 -2.39
N PRO A 89 -0.64 7.19 -3.41
CA PRO A 89 -0.80 6.07 -4.33
C PRO A 89 -0.79 4.71 -3.62
N ALA A 90 0.11 4.51 -2.65
CA ALA A 90 0.19 3.28 -1.87
C ALA A 90 -1.10 3.07 -1.05
N VAL A 91 -1.59 4.12 -0.36
CA VAL A 91 -2.83 4.05 0.43
C VAL A 91 -4.05 3.79 -0.45
N ILE A 92 -4.13 4.39 -1.64
CA ILE A 92 -5.23 4.14 -2.58
C ILE A 92 -5.22 2.68 -3.03
N ILE A 93 -4.06 2.15 -3.43
CA ILE A 93 -3.92 0.76 -3.89
C ILE A 93 -4.24 -0.22 -2.75
N LEU A 94 -3.68 0.00 -1.55
CA LEU A 94 -3.95 -0.85 -0.38
C LEU A 94 -5.44 -0.76 0.02
N GLY A 95 -6.02 0.44 -0.01
CA GLY A 95 -7.44 0.65 0.23
C GLY A 95 -8.31 -0.14 -0.76
N TRP A 96 -7.97 -0.09 -2.04
CA TRP A 96 -8.71 -0.77 -3.09
C TRP A 96 -8.56 -2.30 -3.04
N LEU A 97 -7.33 -2.80 -2.86
CA LEU A 97 -7.02 -4.22 -2.93
C LEU A 97 -7.21 -4.99 -1.63
N LEU A 98 -7.17 -4.32 -0.47
CA LEU A 98 -7.28 -4.96 0.83
C LEU A 98 -8.53 -4.49 1.58
N VAL A 99 -8.70 -3.16 1.74
CA VAL A 99 -9.76 -2.63 2.60
C VAL A 99 -11.14 -2.85 2.00
N LEU A 100 -11.34 -2.54 0.72
CA LEU A 100 -12.63 -2.78 0.04
C LEU A 100 -13.07 -4.25 0.09
N PRO A 101 -12.24 -5.24 -0.33
CA PRO A 101 -12.65 -6.64 -0.22
C PRO A 101 -12.83 -7.09 1.23
N ALA A 102 -12.00 -6.63 2.18
CA ALA A 102 -12.18 -6.97 3.60
C ALA A 102 -13.51 -6.45 4.15
N LEU A 103 -13.88 -5.20 3.85
CA LEU A 103 -15.18 -4.63 4.23
C LEU A 103 -16.33 -5.37 3.56
N ARG A 104 -16.17 -5.76 2.28
CA ARG A 104 -17.16 -6.58 1.58
C ARG A 104 -17.33 -7.94 2.24
N THR A 105 -16.24 -8.63 2.58
CA THR A 105 -16.32 -9.92 3.28
C THR A 105 -16.92 -9.78 4.67
N LEU A 106 -16.60 -8.69 5.38
CA LEU A 106 -17.19 -8.39 6.68
C LEU A 106 -18.69 -8.14 6.56
N TYR A 107 -19.14 -7.37 5.57
CA TYR A 107 -20.55 -7.17 5.31
C TYR A 107 -21.26 -8.49 4.95
N LEU A 108 -20.70 -9.28 4.04
CA LEU A 108 -21.25 -10.57 3.61
C LEU A 108 -21.27 -11.60 4.75
N SER A 109 -20.39 -11.50 5.75
CA SER A 109 -20.37 -12.40 6.90
C SER A 109 -21.66 -12.40 7.73
N PHE A 110 -22.48 -11.35 7.62
CA PHE A 110 -23.78 -11.27 8.29
C PHE A 110 -24.94 -11.87 7.47
N PHE A 111 -24.65 -12.43 6.30
CA PHE A 111 -25.63 -13.05 5.41
C PHE A 111 -25.47 -14.57 5.38
N ASN A 112 -26.49 -15.28 4.90
CA ASN A 112 -26.43 -16.72 4.69
C ASN A 112 -25.40 -17.10 3.59
N ALA A 113 -25.17 -18.40 3.38
CA ALA A 113 -24.19 -18.90 2.40
C ALA A 113 -24.43 -18.38 0.97
N SER A 114 -25.69 -18.13 0.58
CA SER A 114 -26.05 -17.56 -0.73
C SER A 114 -25.91 -16.03 -0.78
N SER A 115 -25.60 -15.36 0.32
CA SER A 115 -25.55 -13.89 0.46
C SER A 115 -26.89 -13.18 0.17
N GLU A 116 -28.02 -13.89 0.31
CA GLU A 116 -29.36 -13.39 -0.03
C GLU A 116 -30.17 -12.97 1.19
N LYS A 117 -29.95 -13.62 2.34
CA LYS A 117 -30.70 -13.37 3.58
C LYS A 117 -29.77 -12.92 4.68
N PHE A 118 -30.10 -11.82 5.34
CA PHE A 118 -29.40 -11.35 6.53
C PHE A 118 -29.69 -12.28 7.71
N VAL A 119 -28.65 -12.85 8.30
CA VAL A 119 -28.72 -13.81 9.41
C VAL A 119 -28.03 -13.30 10.69
N GLY A 120 -27.59 -12.04 10.70
CA GLY A 120 -26.97 -11.40 11.85
C GLY A 120 -25.69 -12.11 12.29
N LEU A 121 -25.59 -12.42 13.60
CA LEU A 121 -24.40 -13.06 14.19
C LEU A 121 -24.47 -14.60 14.22
N SER A 122 -25.47 -15.22 13.59
CA SER A 122 -25.64 -16.68 13.63
C SER A 122 -24.43 -17.44 13.06
N ASN A 123 -23.82 -16.95 11.98
CA ASN A 123 -22.59 -17.52 11.41
C ASN A 123 -21.43 -17.54 12.43
N TYR A 124 -21.34 -16.52 13.28
CA TYR A 124 -20.30 -16.42 14.30
C TYR A 124 -20.56 -17.38 15.46
N ALA A 125 -21.82 -17.54 15.88
CA ALA A 125 -22.20 -18.53 16.89
C ALA A 125 -21.96 -19.96 16.39
N ALA A 126 -22.20 -20.23 15.11
CA ALA A 126 -22.01 -21.55 14.50
C ALA A 126 -20.55 -22.04 14.57
N ILE A 127 -19.56 -21.13 14.54
CA ILE A 127 -18.14 -21.48 14.66
C ILE A 127 -17.83 -22.22 15.97
N PHE A 128 -18.53 -21.86 17.05
CA PHE A 128 -18.33 -22.47 18.38
C PHE A 128 -19.22 -23.68 18.63
N SER A 129 -20.34 -23.78 17.92
CA SER A 129 -21.29 -24.89 18.05
C SER A 129 -20.92 -26.10 17.20
N ASP A 130 -20.21 -25.89 16.09
CA ASP A 130 -19.75 -26.96 15.21
C ASP A 130 -18.40 -27.53 15.70
N HIS A 131 -18.38 -28.83 15.98
CA HIS A 131 -17.21 -29.55 16.49
C HIS A 131 -15.98 -29.45 15.56
N LEU A 132 -16.20 -29.47 14.25
CA LEU A 132 -15.13 -29.42 13.27
C LEU A 132 -14.52 -28.01 13.19
N MET A 133 -15.36 -26.98 13.20
CA MET A 133 -14.91 -25.57 13.26
C MET A 133 -14.17 -25.26 14.55
N ALA A 134 -14.68 -25.69 15.70
CA ALA A 134 -14.03 -25.49 16.99
C ALA A 134 -12.65 -26.20 17.05
N THR A 135 -12.56 -27.42 16.49
CA THR A 135 -11.28 -28.16 16.42
C THR A 135 -10.30 -27.45 15.50
N ALA A 136 -10.73 -26.99 14.33
CA ALA A 136 -9.91 -26.22 13.40
C ALA A 136 -9.40 -24.91 14.04
N LEU A 137 -10.25 -24.19 14.77
CA LEU A 137 -9.89 -22.97 15.49
C LEU A 137 -8.83 -23.25 16.57
N ARG A 138 -9.04 -24.27 17.40
CA ARG A 138 -8.07 -24.69 18.43
C ARG A 138 -6.72 -25.08 17.81
N ASN A 139 -6.73 -25.83 16.72
CA ASN A 139 -5.50 -26.25 16.06
C ASN A 139 -4.73 -25.05 15.48
N ASN A 140 -5.42 -24.10 14.84
CA ASN A 140 -4.80 -22.86 14.35
C ASN A 140 -4.23 -22.01 15.50
N LEU A 141 -4.96 -21.88 16.61
CA LEU A 141 -4.48 -21.16 17.80
C LEU A 141 -3.22 -21.82 18.39
N LEU A 142 -3.22 -23.15 18.53
CA LEU A 142 -2.05 -23.90 18.98
C LEU A 142 -0.88 -23.71 18.01
N TRP A 143 -1.12 -23.77 16.71
CA TRP A 143 -0.09 -23.57 15.70
C TRP A 143 0.52 -22.17 15.78
N VAL A 144 -0.31 -21.12 15.86
CA VAL A 144 0.17 -19.74 16.00
C VAL A 144 0.99 -19.58 17.28
N PHE A 145 0.49 -20.08 18.41
CA PHE A 145 1.17 -19.88 19.70
C PHE A 145 2.46 -20.69 19.81
N VAL A 146 2.38 -22.01 19.62
CA VAL A 146 3.52 -22.92 19.76
C VAL A 146 4.53 -22.68 18.65
N GLY A 147 4.08 -22.49 17.41
CA GLY A 147 4.95 -22.22 16.27
C GLY A 147 5.70 -20.91 16.43
N THR A 148 5.01 -19.81 16.78
CA THR A 148 5.67 -18.52 16.99
C THR A 148 6.64 -18.57 18.17
N LEU A 149 6.23 -19.15 19.31
CA LEU A 149 7.09 -19.25 20.48
C LEU A 149 8.34 -20.08 20.20
N ALA A 150 8.19 -21.21 19.50
CA ALA A 150 9.33 -22.03 19.09
C ALA A 150 10.27 -21.26 18.15
N CYS A 151 9.74 -20.60 17.11
CA CYS A 151 10.54 -19.79 16.19
C CYS A 151 11.33 -18.70 16.92
N VAL A 152 10.70 -17.98 17.85
CA VAL A 152 11.35 -16.94 18.64
C VAL A 152 12.40 -17.53 19.58
N ALA A 153 12.08 -18.61 20.30
CA ALA A 153 13.00 -19.26 21.22
C ALA A 153 14.23 -19.81 20.51
N PHE A 154 14.04 -20.52 19.39
CA PHE A 154 15.15 -21.05 18.58
C PHE A 154 15.94 -19.92 17.91
N GLY A 155 15.28 -18.91 17.36
CA GLY A 155 15.94 -17.75 16.78
C GLY A 155 16.83 -17.02 17.78
N LEU A 156 16.34 -16.83 19.02
CA LEU A 156 17.10 -16.23 20.10
C LEU A 156 18.25 -17.13 20.58
N LEU A 157 18.02 -18.44 20.72
CA LEU A 157 19.05 -19.40 21.09
C LEU A 157 20.20 -19.38 20.07
N ILE A 158 19.88 -19.43 18.78
CA ILE A 158 20.87 -19.34 17.70
C ILE A 158 21.60 -18.00 17.75
N ALA A 159 20.88 -16.88 17.94
CA ALA A 159 21.51 -15.56 18.06
C ALA A 159 22.50 -15.49 19.22
N ILE A 160 22.16 -16.05 20.39
CA ILE A 160 23.04 -16.10 21.56
C ILE A 160 24.25 -17.01 21.30
N LEU A 161 24.04 -18.18 20.69
CA LEU A 161 25.13 -19.09 20.34
C LEU A 161 26.08 -18.46 19.32
N ALA A 162 25.56 -17.71 18.35
CA ALA A 162 26.36 -16.96 17.39
C ALA A 162 27.16 -15.83 18.05
N ASP A 163 26.54 -15.07 18.96
CA ASP A 163 27.19 -14.01 19.74
C ASP A 163 28.32 -14.56 20.64
N ARG A 164 28.14 -15.76 21.18
CA ARG A 164 29.14 -16.44 22.03
C ARG A 164 30.18 -17.24 21.24
N SER A 165 29.98 -17.46 19.94
CA SER A 165 30.88 -18.23 19.08
C SER A 165 32.16 -17.43 18.82
N SER A 166 33.32 -18.06 19.01
CA SER A 166 34.67 -17.47 18.92
C SER A 166 35.09 -17.02 17.50
N TYR A 167 34.15 -16.72 16.61
CA TYR A 167 34.38 -16.12 15.30
C TYR A 167 34.37 -14.59 15.33
N GLU A 168 34.07 -13.96 16.47
CA GLU A 168 34.16 -12.51 16.67
C GLU A 168 35.58 -11.96 16.39
N LYS A 169 36.62 -12.78 16.58
CA LYS A 169 38.02 -12.38 16.32
C LYS A 169 38.42 -12.39 14.83
N LEU A 170 37.60 -12.95 13.95
CA LEU A 170 37.91 -13.06 12.51
C LEU A 170 37.14 -12.04 11.64
N ALA A 171 36.09 -11.41 12.19
CA ALA A 171 35.24 -10.46 11.47
C ALA A 171 35.49 -8.99 11.87
N LYS A 172 36.46 -8.73 12.75
CA LYS A 172 36.90 -7.40 13.17
C LYS A 172 38.36 -7.21 12.80
#